data_AF-A0A419ETL1-F1
#
_entry.id   AF-A0A419ETL1-F1
#
_cell.length_a   1.000
_cell.length_b   1.000
_cell.length_c   1.000
_cell.angle_alpha   90.00
_cell.angle_beta   90.00
_cell.angle_gamma   90.00
#
_symmetry.space_group_name_H-M   'P 1'
#
loop_
_entity.id
_entity.type
_entity.pdbx_description
1 polymer ?
#
loop_
_entity_poly.entity_id
_entity_poly.type
_entity_poly.pdbx_seq_one_letter_code
_entity_poly.pdbx_strand_id
1 'polypeptide(L)' 'MSSFSCPHLNFRTEQCERLNKICVPGRPGCVLAGKVQFAIPAKDRIKEKEKDKPASDLNKNKH' A
#
# COMPACT_ATOMS: atom_id res chain seq x y z
N MET A 1 -19.70 -7.96 -14.21
CA MET A 1 -18.34 -7.41 -13.98
C MET A 1 -17.89 -7.86 -12.60
N SER A 2 -16.88 -8.71 -12.49
CA SER A 2 -16.37 -9.17 -11.20
C SER A 2 -15.52 -8.07 -10.57
N SER A 3 -15.91 -7.57 -9.40
CA SER A 3 -15.07 -6.65 -8.62
C SER A 3 -13.91 -7.42 -8.00
N PHE A 4 -12.70 -6.86 -8.07
CA PHE A 4 -11.53 -7.43 -7.42
C PHE A 4 -11.53 -7.06 -5.93
N SER A 5 -11.54 -8.07 -5.05
CA SER A 5 -11.34 -7.89 -3.61
C SER A 5 -9.97 -8.44 -3.20
N CYS A 6 -9.12 -7.58 -2.62
CA CYS A 6 -7.79 -7.96 -2.18
C CYS A 6 -7.86 -8.60 -0.78
N PRO A 7 -7.40 -9.85 -0.59
CA PRO A 7 -7.47 -10.54 0.71
C PRO A 7 -6.54 -9.94 1.78
N HIS A 8 -5.64 -9.04 1.40
CA HIS A 8 -4.68 -8.41 2.31
C HIS A 8 -5.03 -6.97 2.66
N LEU A 9 -6.13 -6.43 2.13
CA LEU A 9 -6.56 -5.07 2.45
C LEU A 9 -7.35 -5.09 3.76
N ASN A 10 -6.83 -4.42 4.77
CA ASN A 10 -7.59 -4.12 5.97
C ASN A 10 -8.42 -2.85 5.72
N PHE A 11 -9.73 -3.01 5.54
CA PHE A 11 -10.64 -1.90 5.24
C PHE A 11 -10.81 -0.91 6.40
N ARG A 12 -10.49 -1.30 7.64
CA ARG A 12 -10.59 -0.40 8.80
C ARG A 12 -9.40 0.54 8.91
N THR A 13 -8.20 0.05 8.61
CA THR A 13 -6.95 0.81 8.76
C THR A 13 -6.36 1.28 7.43
N GLU A 14 -6.94 0.85 6.31
CA GLU A 14 -6.43 1.07 4.95
C GLU A 14 -4.99 0.56 4.73
N GLN A 15 -4.57 -0.41 5.55
CA GLN A 15 -3.24 -1.02 5.46
C GLN A 15 -3.29 -2.35 4.71
N CYS A 16 -2.15 -2.70 4.13
CA CYS A 16 -1.91 -4.02 3.58
C CYS A 16 -1.31 -4.92 4.67
N GLU A 17 -2.06 -5.89 5.17
CA GLU A 17 -1.64 -6.78 6.26
C GLU A 17 -0.42 -7.62 5.89
N ARG A 18 -0.28 -7.99 4.61
CA ARG A 18 0.89 -8.74 4.15
C ARG A 18 2.18 -7.92 4.16
N LEU A 19 2.08 -6.61 3.93
CA LEU A 19 3.25 -5.73 3.85
C LEU A 19 3.44 -4.86 5.10
N ASN A 20 2.48 -4.91 6.05
CA ASN A 20 2.43 -4.08 7.26
C ASN A 20 2.68 -2.59 6.99
N LYS A 21 2.10 -2.09 5.89
CA LYS A 21 2.26 -0.70 5.41
C LYS A 21 0.95 -0.22 4.79
N ILE A 22 0.84 1.08 4.57
CA ILE A 22 -0.29 1.67 3.83
C ILE A 22 -0.50 0.93 2.50
N CYS A 23 -1.77 0.61 2.20
CA CYS A 23 -2.10 -0.08 0.97
C CYS A 23 -1.96 0.86 -0.24
N VAL A 24 -1.10 0.47 -1.19
CA VAL A 24 -0.96 1.13 -2.50
C VAL A 24 -1.01 0.05 -3.59
N PRO A 25 -2.07 0.01 -4.41
CA PRO A 25 -2.21 -0.97 -5.49
C PRO A 25 -1.03 -0.91 -6.48
N GLY A 26 -0.46 -2.07 -6.83
CA GLY A 26 0.65 -2.17 -7.78
C GLY A 26 2.04 -1.86 -7.21
N ARG A 27 2.17 -1.59 -5.90
CA ARG A 27 3.49 -1.43 -5.26
C ARG A 27 4.31 -2.74 -5.29
N PRO A 28 5.65 -2.68 -5.15
CA PRO A 28 6.46 -3.87 -4.96
C PRO A 28 5.92 -4.76 -3.85
N GLY A 29 5.75 -6.04 -4.17
CA GLY A 29 5.12 -7.02 -3.31
C GLY A 29 3.62 -7.17 -3.53
N CYS A 30 2.86 -6.18 -4.02
CA CYS A 30 1.39 -6.27 -4.23
C CYS A 30 0.99 -7.41 -5.19
N VAL A 31 -0.18 -8.03 -4.98
CA VAL A 31 -0.70 -9.09 -5.86
C VAL A 31 -0.99 -8.63 -7.29
N LEU A 32 -1.12 -7.31 -7.48
CA LEU A 32 -1.31 -6.65 -8.78
C LEU A 32 0.01 -6.16 -9.41
N ALA A 33 1.14 -6.30 -8.73
CA ALA A 33 2.43 -5.89 -9.27
C ALA A 33 2.71 -6.63 -10.58
N GLY A 34 2.97 -5.88 -11.66
CA GLY A 34 3.18 -6.43 -13.01
C GLY A 34 1.93 -6.94 -13.74
N LYS A 35 0.76 -6.98 -13.09
CA LYS A 35 -0.51 -7.43 -13.70
C LYS A 35 -1.41 -6.28 -14.13
N VAL A 36 -1.27 -5.12 -13.50
CA VAL A 36 -2.10 -3.95 -13.75
C VAL A 36 -1.21 -2.72 -13.93
N GLN A 37 -1.46 -1.98 -15.00
CA GLN A 37 -0.87 -0.67 -15.24
C GLN A 37 -1.76 0.38 -14.59
N PHE A 38 -1.18 1.24 -13.76
CA PHE A 38 -1.86 2.39 -13.18
C PHE A 38 -1.41 3.66 -13.90
N ALA A 39 -2.30 4.66 -14.02
CA ALA A 39 -1.97 5.95 -14.63
C ALA A 39 -0.84 6.67 -13.88
N ILE A 40 -0.83 6.60 -12.55
CA ILE A 40 0.25 7.12 -11.69
C ILE A 40 1.08 5.94 -11.17
N PRO A 41 2.43 5.97 -11.34
CA PRO A 41 3.31 4.95 -10.81
C PRO A 41 3.10 4.71 -9.32
N ALA A 42 3.22 3.45 -8.89
CA ALA A 42 3.04 3.12 -7.48
C ALA A 42 4.04 3.85 -6.57
N LYS A 43 5.26 4.13 -7.06
CA LYS A 43 6.28 4.87 -6.30
C LYS A 43 5.82 6.27 -5.89
N ASP A 44 5.13 6.98 -6.76
CA ASP A 44 4.71 8.36 -6.48
C ASP A 44 3.51 8.39 -5.53
N ARG A 45 2.56 7.47 -5.71
CA ARG A 45 1.43 7.28 -4.78
C ARG A 45 1.86 6.85 -3.38
N ILE A 46 2.94 6.06 -3.25
CA ILE A 46 3.52 5.71 -1.95
C ILE A 46 4.06 6.98 -1.27
N LYS A 47 4.83 7.80 -1.99
CA LYS A 47 5.38 9.05 -1.44
C LYS A 47 4.29 10.00 -0.97
N GLU A 48 3.21 10.13 -1.74
CA GLU A 48 2.07 10.97 -1.35
C GLU A 48 1.43 10.48 -0.05
N LYS A 49 1.09 9.18 0.02
CA LYS A 49 0.49 8.60 1.24
C LYS A 49 1.41 8.58 2.46
N GLU A 50 2.73 8.55 2.27
CA GLU A 50 3.71 8.61 3.36
C GLU A 50 3.94 10.04 3.87
N LYS A 51 3.71 11.08 3.05
CA LYS A 51 3.81 12.48 3.46
C LYS A 51 2.68 12.92 4.39
N ASP A 52 1.49 12.36 4.20
CA ASP A 52 0.31 12.68 5.01
C ASP A 52 0.29 11.98 6.38
N LYS A 53 1.29 11.13 6.68
CA LYS A 53 1.45 10.59 8.02
C LYS A 53 2.19 11.58 8.92
N PRO A 54 1.62 11.98 10.08
CA PRO A 54 2.43 12.64 11.11
C PRO A 54 3.57 11.71 11.52
N ALA A 55 4.75 12.28 11.77
CA ALA A 55 6.03 11.60 11.99
C ALA A 55 6.09 10.58 13.17
N SER A 56 4.97 10.26 13.81
CA SER A 56 4.90 9.39 14.99
C SER A 56 5.06 7.88 14.70
N ASP A 57 5.02 7.45 13.43
CA ASP A 57 5.02 6.02 13.06
C ASP A 57 6.35 5.48 12.50
N LEU A 58 7.44 6.26 12.50
CA LEU A 58 8.74 5.79 11.99
C LEU A 58 9.58 5.00 13.02
N ASN A 59 9.07 4.74 14.23
CA ASN A 59 9.82 4.03 15.27
C ASN A 59 9.27 2.63 15.56
N LYS A 60 9.37 1.70 14.60
CA LYS A 60 9.36 0.25 14.89
C LYS A 60 10.38 -0.45 13.98
N ASN A 61 11.48 -0.89 14.60
CA ASN A 61 12.57 -1.76 14.09
C ASN A 61 13.88 -1.07 13.70
N LYS A 62 14.68 -0.73 14.71
CA LYS A 62 16.08 -1.20 14.77
C LYS A 62 16.26 -1.96 16.09
N HIS A 63 16.30 -3.28 16.01
CA HIS A 63 16.75 -4.20 17.06
C HIS A 63 18.21 -4.55 16.78
#